data_AF-A0A093G201-F1
#
_entry.id   AF-A0A093G201-F1
#
_cell.length_a   1.000
_cell.length_b   1.000
_cell.length_c   1.000
_cell.angle_alpha   90.00
_cell.angle_beta   90.00
_cell.angle_gamma   90.00
#
_symmetry.space_group_name_H-M   'P 1'
#
loop_
_entity.id
_entity.type
_entity.pdbx_description
1 polymer ?
#
loop_
_entity_poly.entity_id
_entity_poly.type
_entity_poly.pdbx_seq_one_letter_code
_entity_poly.pdbx_strand_id
1 'polypeptide(L)'
;ACNCNLHARRCRFNMELYKLSGRKSGGVCLNCRHNTAGRHCHYCKEGFYRDLSKPISHRKACKECDCHPVGAAGQTCNQTTGQCPCKDGVTGITCNRCAKGYQQSRSPIAPCIKIPAAPPTTAASSTEEPA
;
A
#
# COMPACT_ATOMS: atom_id res chain seq x y z
N ALA A 1 23.50 -6.13 -24.09
CA ALA A 1 23.51 -6.13 -22.61
C ALA A 1 22.09 -6.24 -22.07
N CYS A 2 21.88 -6.79 -20.88
CA CYS A 2 20.56 -6.91 -20.27
C CYS A 2 20.13 -5.58 -19.62
N ASN A 3 18.85 -5.20 -19.78
CA ASN A 3 18.28 -4.08 -19.03
C ASN A 3 17.74 -4.58 -17.69
N CYS A 4 18.41 -4.20 -16.61
CA CYS A 4 18.01 -4.55 -15.24
C CYS A 4 17.84 -3.32 -14.33
N ASN A 5 17.63 -2.12 -14.90
CA ASN A 5 17.46 -0.87 -14.15
C ASN A 5 18.51 -0.65 -13.05
N LEU A 6 19.76 -1.06 -13.26
CA LEU A 6 20.84 -0.98 -12.26
C LEU A 6 20.55 -1.75 -10.94
N HIS A 7 19.69 -2.75 -10.98
CA HIS A 7 19.31 -3.55 -9.82
C HIS A 7 19.78 -5.00 -9.87
N ALA A 8 20.31 -5.45 -11.00
CA ALA A 8 20.99 -6.73 -11.09
C ALA A 8 22.30 -6.59 -11.87
N ARG A 9 23.31 -7.35 -11.45
CA ARG A 9 24.59 -7.48 -12.17
C ARG A 9 24.65 -8.68 -13.09
N ARG A 10 23.72 -9.63 -12.92
CA ARG A 10 23.67 -10.89 -13.67
C ARG A 10 22.31 -11.02 -14.34
N CYS A 11 22.31 -11.64 -15.51
CA CYS A 11 21.09 -12.01 -16.22
C CYS A 11 21.31 -13.34 -16.94
N ARG A 12 20.22 -14.03 -17.28
CA ARG A 12 20.22 -15.19 -18.18
C ARG A 12 19.42 -14.87 -19.43
N PHE A 13 19.72 -15.58 -20.51
CA PHE A 13 18.91 -15.54 -21.71
C PHE A 13 17.76 -16.56 -21.61
N ASN A 14 16.59 -16.20 -22.14
CA ASN A 14 15.44 -17.06 -22.28
C ASN A 14 14.97 -17.02 -23.74
N MET A 15 15.08 -18.16 -24.43
CA MET A 15 14.74 -18.30 -25.85
C MET A 15 13.25 -18.12 -26.15
N GLU A 16 12.38 -18.58 -25.25
CA GLU A 16 10.93 -18.45 -25.41
C GLU A 16 10.50 -16.97 -25.36
N LEU A 17 11.00 -16.25 -24.35
CA LEU A 17 10.78 -14.81 -24.23
C LEU A 17 11.36 -14.02 -25.39
N TYR A 18 12.48 -14.47 -25.95
CA TYR A 18 13.06 -13.87 -27.15
C TYR A 18 12.13 -14.03 -28.36
N LYS A 19 11.59 -15.23 -28.60
CA LYS A 19 10.61 -15.48 -29.67
C LYS A 19 9.35 -14.64 -29.49
N LEU A 20 8.77 -14.63 -28.28
CA LEU A 20 7.57 -13.85 -27.95
C LEU A 20 7.78 -12.34 -28.13
N SER A 21 8.99 -11.84 -27.91
CA SER A 21 9.33 -10.43 -28.11
C SER A 21 9.53 -10.02 -29.58
N GLY A 22 9.22 -10.89 -30.55
CA GLY A 22 9.51 -10.66 -31.95
C GLY A 22 11.02 -10.67 -32.25
N ARG A 23 11.76 -11.56 -31.58
CA ARG A 23 13.23 -11.67 -31.68
C ARG A 23 13.97 -10.38 -31.26
N LYS A 24 13.39 -9.61 -30.32
CA LYS A 24 13.97 -8.34 -29.82
C LYS A 24 14.76 -8.50 -28.52
N SER A 25 14.23 -9.19 -27.51
CA SER A 25 14.89 -9.36 -26.21
C SER A 25 14.47 -10.64 -25.48
N GLY A 26 15.45 -11.44 -25.07
CA GLY A 26 15.29 -12.65 -24.24
C GLY A 26 15.91 -12.53 -22.84
N GLY A 27 16.50 -11.39 -22.48
CA GLY A 27 17.21 -11.24 -21.21
C GLY A 27 16.28 -11.26 -20.00
N VAL A 28 16.65 -11.98 -18.94
CA VAL A 28 15.96 -12.04 -17.66
C VAL A 28 16.99 -11.78 -16.55
N CYS A 29 16.76 -10.74 -15.76
CA CYS A 29 17.64 -10.37 -14.65
C CYS A 29 17.59 -11.41 -13.54
N LEU A 30 18.71 -11.60 -12.86
CA LEU A 30 18.86 -12.54 -11.75
C LEU A 30 19.15 -11.79 -10.45
N ASN A 31 18.51 -12.21 -9.36
CA ASN A 31 18.69 -11.66 -8.02
C ASN A 31 18.54 -10.12 -8.00
N CYS A 32 17.37 -9.62 -8.40
CA CYS A 32 17.05 -8.20 -8.32
C CYS A 32 17.29 -7.68 -6.89
N ARG A 33 18.12 -6.65 -6.78
CA ARG A 33 18.46 -5.95 -5.54
C ARG A 33 17.49 -4.78 -5.31
N HIS A 34 17.68 -4.07 -4.20
CA HIS A 34 16.95 -2.82 -3.91
C HIS A 34 15.44 -3.00 -3.83
N ASN A 35 14.98 -4.18 -3.38
CA ASN A 35 13.57 -4.52 -3.23
C ASN A 35 12.76 -4.42 -4.53
N THR A 36 13.43 -4.61 -5.66
CA THR A 36 12.78 -4.68 -6.97
C THR A 36 12.55 -6.12 -7.39
N ALA A 37 11.62 -6.31 -8.31
CA ALA A 37 11.19 -7.59 -8.84
C ALA A 37 10.84 -7.49 -10.34
N GLY A 38 10.60 -8.65 -10.93
CA GLY A 38 10.28 -8.80 -12.34
C GLY A 38 11.47 -8.99 -13.25
N ARG A 39 11.18 -9.29 -14.51
CA ARG A 39 12.16 -9.64 -15.55
C ARG A 39 13.30 -8.63 -15.70
N HIS A 40 12.99 -7.35 -15.59
CA HIS A 40 13.94 -6.24 -15.69
C HIS A 40 14.16 -5.51 -14.36
N CYS A 41 13.74 -6.09 -13.23
CA CYS A 41 13.77 -5.40 -11.93
C CYS A 41 13.04 -4.04 -11.99
N HIS A 42 11.82 -4.02 -12.53
CA HIS A 42 11.13 -2.77 -12.96
C HIS A 42 9.92 -2.41 -12.11
N TYR A 43 9.55 -3.25 -11.15
CA TYR A 43 8.52 -2.97 -10.15
C TYR A 43 9.03 -3.41 -8.77
N CYS A 44 8.32 -3.04 -7.72
CA CYS A 44 8.69 -3.36 -6.35
C CYS A 44 8.22 -4.76 -5.95
N LYS A 45 9.02 -5.48 -5.17
CA LYS A 45 8.61 -6.77 -4.60
C LYS A 45 7.40 -6.58 -3.66
N GLU A 46 6.68 -7.65 -3.37
CA GLU A 46 5.60 -7.62 -2.37
C GLU A 46 6.08 -7.08 -1.02
N GLY A 47 5.22 -6.32 -0.34
CA GLY A 47 5.59 -5.55 0.85
C GLY A 47 6.37 -4.26 0.55
N PHE A 48 6.53 -3.88 -0.72
CA PHE A 48 7.14 -2.61 -1.13
C PHE A 48 6.29 -1.90 -2.19
N TYR A 49 6.36 -0.58 -2.20
CA TYR A 49 5.69 0.28 -3.17
C TYR A 49 6.66 1.27 -3.82
N ARG A 50 6.27 1.82 -4.97
CA ARG A 50 7.09 2.69 -5.81
C ARG A 50 7.16 4.11 -5.22
N ASP A 51 8.36 4.59 -4.94
CA ASP A 51 8.62 5.99 -4.58
C ASP A 51 8.83 6.84 -5.84
N LEU A 52 7.77 7.49 -6.31
CA LEU A 52 7.78 8.30 -7.53
C LEU A 52 8.71 9.53 -7.46
N SER A 53 9.20 9.92 -6.28
CA SER A 53 10.21 10.99 -6.15
C SER A 53 11.59 10.59 -6.68
N LYS A 54 11.80 9.29 -6.95
CA LYS A 54 13.09 8.74 -7.39
C LYS A 54 12.91 8.01 -8.72
N PRO A 55 13.89 8.04 -9.64
CA PRO A 55 13.82 7.23 -10.86
C PRO A 55 13.84 5.74 -10.53
N ILE A 56 13.29 4.89 -11.41
CA ILE A 56 13.21 3.44 -11.17
C ILE A 56 14.59 2.82 -10.92
N SER A 57 15.65 3.34 -11.54
CA SER A 57 17.01 2.84 -11.37
C SER A 57 17.66 3.14 -10.01
N HIS A 58 17.00 3.95 -9.16
CA HIS A 58 17.54 4.37 -7.88
C HIS A 58 17.51 3.24 -6.84
N ARG A 59 18.53 3.13 -5.97
CA ARG A 59 18.62 2.09 -4.93
C ARG A 59 17.49 2.09 -3.89
N LYS A 60 16.76 3.20 -3.81
CA LYS A 60 15.60 3.43 -2.92
C LYS A 60 14.32 3.70 -3.72
N ALA A 61 14.25 3.26 -4.98
CA ALA A 61 13.05 3.42 -5.83
C ALA A 61 11.83 2.68 -5.26
N CYS A 62 12.07 1.67 -4.42
CA CYS A 62 11.06 0.92 -3.70
C CYS A 62 11.15 1.19 -2.20
N LYS A 63 10.03 1.62 -1.62
CA LYS A 63 9.87 1.90 -0.19
C LYS A 63 9.02 0.80 0.43
N GLU A 64 9.35 0.42 1.66
CA GLU A 64 8.65 -0.64 2.39
C GLU A 64 7.23 -0.21 2.76
N CYS A 65 6.29 -1.14 2.71
CA CYS A 65 4.95 -0.99 3.24
C CYS A 65 5.02 -1.06 4.76
N ASP A 66 4.65 0.02 5.44
CA ASP A 66 4.62 0.08 6.90
C ASP A 66 3.18 -0.10 7.41
N CYS A 67 2.56 -1.24 7.08
CA CYS A 67 1.15 -1.48 7.39
C CYS A 67 0.96 -1.79 8.89
N HIS A 68 0.10 -1.00 9.55
CA HIS A 68 -0.10 -1.11 10.99
C HIS A 68 -0.60 -2.51 11.38
N PRO A 69 0.06 -3.21 12.32
CA PRO A 69 -0.15 -4.64 12.57
C PRO A 69 -1.57 -4.97 13.03
N VAL A 70 -2.23 -4.04 13.72
CA VAL A 70 -3.59 -4.21 14.21
C VAL A 70 -4.63 -3.64 13.23
N GLY A 71 -4.29 -2.53 12.55
CA GLY A 71 -5.25 -1.73 11.79
C GLY A 71 -5.37 -2.13 10.32
N ALA A 72 -4.33 -2.77 9.78
CA ALA A 72 -4.35 -3.35 8.45
C ALA A 72 -4.84 -4.81 8.48
N ALA A 73 -5.47 -5.24 7.38
CA ALA A 73 -5.85 -6.62 7.11
C ALA A 73 -4.68 -7.44 6.50
N GLY A 74 -3.59 -6.79 6.11
CA GLY A 74 -2.43 -7.43 5.51
C GLY A 74 -1.22 -6.48 5.43
N GLN A 75 -0.05 -7.06 5.15
CA GLN A 75 1.24 -6.35 5.07
C GLN A 75 1.61 -5.91 3.64
N THR A 76 0.89 -6.40 2.63
CA THR A 76 1.11 -6.00 1.24
C THR A 76 0.26 -4.78 0.89
N CYS A 77 0.91 -3.63 0.73
CA CYS A 77 0.27 -2.40 0.29
C CYS A 77 0.19 -2.30 -1.23
N ASN A 78 -0.63 -1.35 -1.72
CA ASN A 78 -0.72 -1.04 -3.15
C ASN A 78 0.64 -0.56 -3.68
N GLN A 79 1.14 -1.19 -4.74
CA GLN A 79 2.49 -0.91 -5.28
C GLN A 79 2.68 0.51 -5.83
N THR A 80 1.60 1.23 -6.15
CA THR A 80 1.67 2.59 -6.72
C THR A 80 1.43 3.64 -5.64
N THR A 81 0.43 3.45 -4.79
CA THR A 81 0.03 4.47 -3.81
C THR A 81 0.64 4.26 -2.43
N GLY A 82 1.12 3.05 -2.12
CA GLY A 82 1.55 2.66 -0.77
C GLY A 82 0.39 2.43 0.20
N GLN A 83 -0.86 2.50 -0.25
CA GLN A 83 -2.04 2.31 0.61
C GLN A 83 -2.13 0.86 1.08
N CYS A 84 -2.11 0.67 2.39
CA CYS A 84 -2.34 -0.61 3.04
C CYS A 84 -3.83 -0.99 3.02
N PRO A 85 -4.16 -2.29 3.01
CA PRO A 85 -5.54 -2.75 3.11
C PRO A 85 -6.03 -2.54 4.55
N CYS A 86 -6.82 -1.49 4.80
CA CYS A 86 -7.29 -1.18 6.15
C CYS A 86 -8.50 -2.02 6.55
N LYS A 87 -8.58 -2.36 7.85
CA LYS A 87 -9.78 -2.96 8.45
C LYS A 87 -10.92 -1.94 8.53
N ASP A 88 -12.12 -2.43 8.78
CA ASP A 88 -13.32 -1.60 8.89
C ASP A 88 -13.15 -0.49 9.94
N GLY A 89 -13.55 0.73 9.55
CA GLY A 89 -13.43 1.91 10.40
C GLY A 89 -11.99 2.44 10.59
N VAL A 90 -10.98 1.82 9.97
CA VAL A 90 -9.58 2.25 10.01
C VAL A 90 -9.23 3.03 8.74
N THR A 91 -8.36 4.04 8.84
CA THR A 91 -7.92 4.88 7.73
C THR A 91 -6.44 5.29 7.86
N GLY A 92 -5.94 6.04 6.88
CA GLY A 92 -4.54 6.42 6.71
C GLY A 92 -3.80 5.47 5.77
N ILE A 93 -2.69 5.94 5.17
CA ILE A 93 -1.87 5.15 4.24
C ILE A 93 -1.42 3.83 4.87
N THR A 94 -1.06 3.87 6.14
CA THR A 94 -0.57 2.74 6.93
C THR A 94 -1.64 2.10 7.82
N CYS A 95 -2.91 2.53 7.72
CA CYS A 95 -4.01 2.04 8.58
C CYS A 95 -3.77 2.25 10.08
N ASN A 96 -3.24 3.41 10.46
CA ASN A 96 -2.79 3.71 11.82
C ASN A 96 -3.79 4.52 12.67
N ARG A 97 -4.98 4.85 12.15
CA ARG A 97 -5.98 5.65 12.89
C ARG A 97 -7.40 5.28 12.51
N CYS A 98 -8.35 5.53 13.41
CA CYS A 98 -9.77 5.37 13.09
C CYS A 98 -10.26 6.49 12.17
N ALA A 99 -11.21 6.15 11.29
CA ALA A 99 -11.92 7.10 10.45
C ALA A 99 -12.83 8.00 11.30
N LYS A 100 -13.27 9.12 10.73
CA LYS A 100 -14.23 10.01 11.38
C LYS A 100 -15.52 9.24 11.72
N GLY A 101 -16.04 9.42 12.94
CA GLY A 101 -17.20 8.67 13.44
C GLY A 101 -16.88 7.29 14.01
N TYR A 102 -15.59 6.94 14.13
CA TYR A 102 -15.12 5.74 14.81
C TYR A 102 -14.20 6.10 15.98
N GLN A 103 -14.14 5.23 16.99
CA GLN A 103 -13.22 5.33 18.13
C GLN A 103 -12.43 4.03 18.30
N GLN A 104 -11.24 4.13 18.89
CA GLN A 104 -10.39 2.98 19.16
C GLN A 104 -11.03 2.05 20.19
N SER A 105 -11.00 0.75 19.90
CA SER A 105 -11.43 -0.32 20.80
C SER A 105 -10.22 -1.06 21.37
N ARG A 106 -10.45 -1.93 22.35
CA ARG A 106 -9.41 -2.83 22.89
C ARG A 106 -9.26 -4.13 22.10
N SER A 107 -10.07 -4.35 21.06
CA SER A 107 -10.04 -5.57 20.26
C SER A 107 -8.98 -5.48 19.15
N PRO A 108 -8.07 -6.45 19.02
CA PRO A 108 -7.14 -6.51 17.89
C PRO A 108 -7.83 -6.90 16.58
N ILE A 109 -9.00 -7.55 16.66
CA ILE A 109 -9.77 -7.98 15.48
C ILE A 109 -10.55 -6.80 14.91
N ALA A 110 -11.24 -6.04 15.77
CA ALA A 110 -12.04 -4.88 15.40
C ALA A 110 -11.53 -3.62 16.14
N PRO A 111 -10.40 -3.04 15.71
CA PRO A 111 -9.73 -1.96 16.45
C PRO A 111 -10.46 -0.62 16.43
N CYS A 112 -11.40 -0.42 15.50
CA CYS A 112 -12.20 0.80 15.40
C CYS A 112 -13.68 0.46 15.37
N ILE A 113 -14.46 1.02 16.30
CA ILE A 113 -15.92 0.84 16.38
C ILE A 113 -16.63 2.16 16.13
N LYS A 114 -17.82 2.11 15.50
CA LYS A 114 -18.61 3.32 15.25
C LYS A 114 -19.03 3.96 16.57
N ILE A 115 -18.92 5.28 16.63
CA ILE A 115 -19.47 6.07 17.73
C ILE A 115 -21.00 6.05 17.56
N PRO A 116 -21.78 5.63 18.58
CA PRO A 116 -23.22 5.72 18.51
C PRO A 116 -23.62 7.16 18.23
N ALA A 117 -24.44 7.37 17.19
CA ALA A 117 -25.10 8.66 17.05
C ALA A 117 -26.02 8.81 18.26
N ALA A 118 -25.78 9.83 19.09
CA ALA A 118 -26.80 10.24 20.04
C ALA A 118 -28.08 10.50 19.21
N PRO A 119 -29.25 10.01 19.63
CA PRO A 119 -30.48 10.43 19.00
C PRO A 119 -30.52 11.97 19.03
N PRO A 120 -31.04 12.63 17.99
CA PRO A 120 -31.27 14.06 18.06
C PRO A 120 -32.17 14.27 19.27
N THR A 121 -31.63 14.79 20.37
CA THR A 121 -32.41 15.28 21.48
C THR A 121 -33.31 16.33 20.87
N THR A 122 -34.59 15.98 20.75
CA THR A 122 -35.69 16.87 20.42
C THR A 122 -35.43 18.20 21.11
N ALA A 123 -35.36 19.27 20.32
CA ALA A 123 -35.54 20.61 20.81
C ALA A 123 -36.88 20.64 21.54
N ALA A 124 -36.86 20.46 22.86
CA ALA A 124 -38.01 20.77 23.70
C ALA A 124 -38.10 22.29 23.69
N SER A 125 -39.01 22.77 22.85
CA SER A 125 -39.59 24.10 22.94
C SER A 125 -40.02 24.35 24.39
N SER A 126 -39.68 25.52 24.91
CA SER A 126 -40.43 26.17 25.98
C SER A 126 -40.47 27.65 25.65
N THR A 127 -41.28 27.98 24.65
CA THR A 127 -42.05 29.23 24.67
C THR A 127 -43.16 29.08 25.70
N GLU A 128 -43.16 29.88 26.77
CA GLU A 128 -44.30 30.73 27.19
C GLU A 128 -43.86 31.74 28.27
N GLU A 129 -44.55 32.86 28.32
CA GLU A 129 -44.17 34.21 28.78
C GLU A 129 -44.77 34.53 30.18
N PRO A 130 -45.15 35.79 30.55
CA PRO A 130 -44.65 36.57 31.69
C PRO A 130 -45.56 36.60 32.96
N ALA A 131 -45.04 37.17 34.05
CA ALA A 131 -45.81 37.88 35.08
C ALA A 131 -44.95 38.94 35.77
#